data_AF-A0A962XEV3-F1
#
_entry.id   AF-A0A962XEV3-F1
#
_cell.length_a   1.000
_cell.length_b   1.000
_cell.length_c   1.000
_cell.angle_alpha   90.00
_cell.angle_beta   90.00
_cell.angle_gamma   90.00
#
_symmetry.space_group_name_H-M   'P 1'
#
loop_
_entity.id
_entity.type
_entity.pdbx_description
1 polymer ?
#
loop_
_entity_poly.entity_id
_entity_poly.type
_entity_poly.pdbx_seq_one_letter_code
_entity_poly.pdbx_strand_id
1 'polypeptide(L)'
;MSDDKKHGKGEDGKLLYCSFCGKSQHEVRKLIAGPSVFICDECVELCNDIIREEMQENVGQTSDKLPVPHEINATLDQYVIGQSGAKKVLSVAVYNHYKRLEANANAAEGDVEVQKSNVLLIGPTGTGKTLIAQTLARFLDVPFVIADATTLT
;
A
#
# COMPACT_ATOMS: atom_id res chain seq x y z
N MET A 1 60.15 -13.97 5.93
CA MET A 1 60.10 -14.49 4.55
C MET A 1 60.05 -16.00 4.71
N SER A 2 59.03 -16.78 4.38
CA SER A 2 57.75 -16.69 3.66
C SER A 2 57.50 -18.18 3.36
N ASP A 3 56.35 -18.81 3.37
CA ASP A 3 54.97 -18.54 3.75
C ASP A 3 54.40 -19.96 3.96
N ASP A 4 53.67 -20.16 5.04
CA ASP A 4 52.84 -21.35 5.26
C ASP A 4 51.73 -21.39 4.20
N LYS A 5 51.75 -22.38 3.30
CA LYS A 5 50.57 -22.72 2.48
C LYS A 5 50.54 -24.21 2.16
N LYS A 6 50.09 -25.01 3.13
CA LYS A 6 49.40 -26.29 2.88
C LYS A 6 47.93 -26.12 3.27
N HIS A 7 47.10 -25.85 2.29
CA HIS A 7 45.73 -26.33 2.24
C HIS A 7 45.68 -27.12 0.93
N GLY A 8 45.66 -28.45 0.99
CA GLY A 8 44.49 -29.17 1.46
C GLY A 8 43.70 -29.56 0.21
N LYS A 9 44.28 -30.51 -0.53
CA LYS A 9 43.70 -31.12 -1.73
C LYS A 9 42.68 -32.14 -1.23
N GLY A 10 41.42 -31.98 -1.61
CA GLY A 10 40.39 -32.98 -1.43
C GLY A 10 39.05 -32.35 -1.10
N GLU A 11 38.13 -32.40 -2.06
CA GLU A 11 36.77 -32.86 -1.81
C GLU A 11 36.13 -33.13 -3.17
N ASP A 12 35.64 -34.36 -3.36
CA ASP A 12 34.70 -34.72 -4.41
C ASP A 12 33.46 -33.82 -4.26
N GLY A 13 33.54 -32.63 -4.85
CA GLY A 13 32.54 -31.59 -4.76
C GLY A 13 31.28 -32.07 -5.44
N LYS A 14 30.37 -32.67 -4.68
CA LYS A 14 29.02 -32.98 -5.13
C LYS A 14 28.47 -31.72 -5.74
N LEU A 15 28.34 -31.72 -7.08
CA LEU A 15 27.70 -30.65 -7.81
C LEU A 15 26.35 -30.41 -7.13
N LEU A 16 26.19 -29.21 -6.57
CA LEU A 16 24.96 -28.83 -5.91
C LEU A 16 23.99 -28.39 -7.00
N TYR A 17 22.76 -28.90 -6.92
CA TYR A 17 21.71 -28.62 -7.88
C TYR A 17 20.57 -27.86 -7.19
N CYS A 18 20.01 -26.87 -7.88
CA CYS A 18 18.79 -26.21 -7.45
C CYS A 18 17.64 -27.22 -7.41
N SER A 19 16.95 -27.31 -6.27
CA SER A 19 15.84 -28.24 -6.07
C SER A 19 14.58 -27.86 -6.87
N PHE A 20 14.53 -26.65 -7.44
CA PHE A 20 13.38 -26.14 -8.20
C PHE A 20 13.56 -26.28 -9.71
N CYS A 21 14.71 -25.85 -10.26
CA CYS A 21 14.96 -25.87 -11.71
C CYS A 21 15.98 -26.94 -12.15
N GLY A 22 16.65 -27.62 -11.23
CA GLY A 22 17.64 -28.66 -11.55
C GLY A 22 18.99 -28.16 -12.08
N LYS A 23 19.19 -26.84 -12.21
CA LYS A 23 20.48 -26.25 -12.63
C LYS A 23 21.56 -26.48 -11.59
N SER A 24 22.78 -26.73 -12.06
CA SER A 24 23.97 -26.87 -11.23
C SER A 24 24.47 -25.52 -10.71
N GLN A 25 25.28 -25.54 -9.65
CA GLN A 25 25.93 -24.36 -9.07
C GLN A 25 26.73 -23.53 -10.09
N HIS A 26 27.22 -24.13 -11.17
CA HIS A 26 27.99 -23.44 -12.21
C HIS A 26 27.12 -22.75 -13.27
N GLU A 27 25.85 -23.14 -13.38
CA GLU A 27 24.90 -22.60 -14.36
C GLU A 27 24.13 -21.38 -13.85
N VAL A 28 24.25 -21.07 -12.56
CA VAL A 28 23.54 -19.97 -11.91
C VAL A 28 24.52 -19.02 -11.24
N ARG A 29 24.16 -17.74 -11.13
CA ARG A 29 25.04 -16.73 -10.56
C ARG A 29 25.16 -16.89 -9.04
N LYS A 30 24.08 -17.29 -8.37
CA LYS A 30 24.08 -17.62 -6.94
C LYS A 30 23.22 -18.84 -6.65
N LEU A 31 23.72 -19.72 -5.80
CA LEU A 31 22.98 -20.85 -5.24
C LEU A 31 22.97 -20.72 -3.71
N ILE A 32 21.77 -20.67 -3.12
CA ILE A 32 21.54 -20.52 -1.68
C ILE A 32 21.33 -21.92 -1.09
N ALA A 33 22.09 -22.25 -0.05
CA ALA A 33 22.03 -23.55 0.62
C ALA A 33 21.23 -23.48 1.93
N GLY A 34 20.19 -24.30 2.03
CA GLY A 34 19.47 -24.59 3.27
C GLY A 34 19.86 -25.97 3.84
N PRO A 35 19.34 -26.36 5.02
CA PRO A 35 19.68 -27.62 5.68
C PRO A 35 19.44 -28.89 4.85
N SER A 36 18.50 -28.86 3.90
CA SER A 36 18.17 -30.01 3.04
C SER A 36 17.66 -29.61 1.65
N VAL A 37 17.81 -28.36 1.26
CA VAL A 37 17.26 -27.80 0.01
C VAL A 37 18.17 -26.70 -0.53
N PHE A 38 18.23 -26.55 -1.85
CA PHE A 38 19.02 -25.51 -2.51
C PHE A 38 18.15 -24.74 -3.51
N ILE A 39 18.30 -23.43 -3.58
CA ILE A 39 17.54 -22.56 -4.50
C ILE A 39 18.48 -21.55 -5.18
N CYS A 40 18.33 -21.34 -6.49
CA CYS A 40 19.14 -20.37 -7.24
C CYS A 40 18.49 -18.98 -7.29
N ASP A 41 19.25 -17.96 -7.67
CA ASP A 41 18.73 -16.59 -7.78
C ASP A 41 17.59 -16.45 -8.80
N GLU A 42 17.66 -17.14 -9.94
CA GLU A 42 16.56 -17.15 -10.93
C GLU A 42 15.25 -17.71 -10.36
N CYS A 43 15.32 -18.80 -9.58
CA CYS A 43 14.12 -19.38 -8.95
C CYS A 43 13.58 -18.48 -7.85
N VAL A 44 14.44 -17.77 -7.11
CA VAL A 44 14.00 -16.76 -6.13
C VAL A 44 13.29 -15.61 -6.82
N GLU A 45 13.82 -15.12 -7.95
CA GLU A 45 13.17 -14.07 -8.75
C GLU A 45 11.82 -14.53 -9.27
N LEU A 46 11.76 -15.72 -9.90
CA LEU A 46 10.51 -16.27 -10.40
C LEU A 46 9.47 -16.51 -9.28
N CYS A 47 9.90 -17.06 -8.13
CA CYS A 47 9.00 -17.23 -6.99
C CYS A 47 8.51 -15.88 -6.46
N ASN A 48 9.37 -14.85 -6.42
CA ASN A 48 8.99 -13.52 -5.99
C ASN A 48 8.00 -12.86 -6.97
N ASP A 49 8.15 -13.09 -8.27
CA ASP A 49 7.23 -12.61 -9.29
C ASP A 49 5.87 -13.30 -9.17
N ILE A 50 5.84 -14.64 -9.04
CA ILE A 50 4.60 -15.40 -8.80
C ILE A 50 3.90 -14.93 -7.51
N ILE A 51 4.65 -14.75 -6.42
CA ILE A 51 4.08 -14.25 -5.14
C ILE A 51 3.55 -12.84 -5.32
N ARG A 52 4.24 -11.97 -6.05
CA ARG A 52 3.77 -10.59 -6.32
C ARG A 52 2.51 -10.59 -7.17
N GLU A 53 2.43 -11.45 -8.19
CA GLU A 53 1.24 -11.62 -9.02
C GLU A 53 0.07 -12.15 -8.18
N GLU A 54 0.26 -13.20 -7.37
CA GLU A 54 -0.79 -13.72 -6.49
C GLU A 54 -1.19 -12.74 -5.38
N MET A 55 -0.26 -11.96 -4.85
CA MET A 55 -0.57 -10.87 -3.92
C MET A 55 -1.33 -9.76 -4.63
N GLN A 56 -1.01 -9.42 -5.87
CA GLN A 56 -1.77 -8.46 -6.68
C GLN A 56 -3.15 -9.00 -7.08
N GLU A 57 -3.32 -10.31 -7.28
CA GLU A 57 -4.62 -10.92 -7.56
C GLU A 57 -5.48 -11.02 -6.29
N ASN A 58 -4.89 -11.34 -5.13
CA ASN A 58 -5.59 -11.30 -3.85
C ASN A 58 -5.90 -9.87 -3.38
N VAL A 59 -5.04 -8.90 -3.69
CA VAL A 59 -5.34 -7.46 -3.56
C VAL A 59 -6.32 -7.00 -4.66
N GLY A 60 -6.37 -7.69 -5.80
CA GLY A 60 -7.27 -7.40 -6.93
C GLY A 60 -8.70 -7.91 -6.74
N GLN A 61 -8.94 -8.84 -5.81
CA GLN A 61 -10.29 -9.28 -5.42
C GLN A 61 -10.94 -8.40 -4.35
N THR A 62 -10.16 -7.59 -3.64
CA THR A 62 -10.64 -6.34 -3.06
C THR A 62 -10.28 -5.23 -4.03
N SER A 63 -11.10 -5.01 -5.07
CA SER A 63 -11.14 -3.66 -5.59
C SER A 63 -11.40 -2.75 -4.38
N ASP A 64 -10.39 -1.99 -3.96
CA ASP A 64 -10.50 -0.76 -3.18
C ASP A 64 -11.37 0.20 -3.99
N LYS A 65 -12.62 -0.19 -4.21
CA LYS A 65 -13.62 0.66 -4.83
C LYS A 65 -13.88 1.70 -3.78
N LEU A 66 -13.23 2.84 -3.99
CA LEU A 66 -13.48 4.02 -3.23
C LEU A 66 -14.99 4.19 -3.06
N PRO A 67 -15.50 4.22 -1.82
CA PRO A 67 -16.94 4.23 -1.59
C PRO A 67 -17.56 5.41 -2.34
N VAL A 68 -18.62 5.15 -3.08
CA VAL A 68 -19.23 6.22 -3.88
C VAL A 68 -19.82 7.29 -2.95
N PRO A 69 -19.98 8.55 -3.40
CA PRO A 69 -20.46 9.62 -2.53
C PRO A 69 -21.78 9.31 -1.81
N HIS A 70 -22.65 8.49 -2.41
CA HIS A 70 -23.89 8.07 -1.77
C HIS A 70 -23.67 7.12 -0.58
N GLU A 71 -22.69 6.22 -0.65
CA GLU A 71 -22.33 5.29 0.45
C GLU A 71 -21.67 6.03 1.61
N ILE A 72 -20.79 6.99 1.30
CA ILE A 72 -20.18 7.87 2.32
C ILE A 72 -21.29 8.66 3.03
N ASN A 73 -22.24 9.24 2.28
CA ASN A 73 -23.35 9.99 2.84
C ASN A 73 -24.26 9.11 3.70
N ALA A 74 -24.58 7.90 3.23
CA ALA A 74 -25.39 6.94 3.98
C ALA A 74 -24.73 6.51 5.30
N THR A 75 -23.40 6.38 5.32
CA THR A 75 -22.67 6.10 6.56
C THR A 75 -22.73 7.29 7.50
N LEU A 76 -22.54 8.51 6.99
CA LEU A 76 -22.68 9.73 7.79
C LEU A 76 -24.10 9.89 8.37
N ASP A 77 -25.14 9.46 7.63
CA ASP A 77 -26.54 9.48 8.07
C ASP A 77 -26.77 8.64 9.33
N GLN A 78 -26.00 7.57 9.55
CA GLN A 78 -26.13 6.71 10.73
C GLN A 78 -25.68 7.39 12.03
N TYR A 79 -24.79 8.39 11.95
CA TYR A 79 -24.18 9.03 13.11
C TYR A 79 -24.56 10.51 13.26
N VAL A 80 -24.86 11.20 12.15
CA VAL A 80 -25.12 12.65 12.14
C VAL A 80 -26.50 12.92 11.56
N ILE A 81 -27.42 13.30 12.44
CA ILE A 81 -28.81 13.59 12.08
C ILE A 81 -28.92 15.00 11.48
N GLY A 82 -29.65 15.12 10.37
CA GLY A 82 -29.81 16.40 9.64
C GLY A 82 -28.56 16.76 8.83
N GLN A 83 -28.22 18.04 8.67
CA GLN A 83 -27.00 18.51 7.99
C GLN A 83 -26.76 17.92 6.57
N SER A 84 -27.82 17.65 5.81
CA SER A 84 -27.75 16.98 4.50
C SER A 84 -26.83 17.69 3.50
N GLY A 85 -26.84 19.03 3.49
CA GLY A 85 -25.95 19.83 2.65
C GLY A 85 -24.47 19.58 2.95
N ALA A 86 -24.09 19.58 4.24
CA ALA A 86 -22.71 19.34 4.65
C ALA A 86 -22.25 17.91 4.34
N LYS A 87 -23.10 16.91 4.61
CA LYS A 87 -22.77 15.50 4.33
C LYS A 87 -22.59 15.23 2.83
N LYS A 88 -23.44 15.81 1.97
CA LYS A 88 -23.28 15.72 0.50
C LYS A 88 -21.96 16.34 0.04
N VAL A 89 -21.65 17.56 0.48
CA VAL A 89 -20.40 18.26 0.10
C VAL A 89 -19.18 17.45 0.52
N LEU A 90 -19.15 16.96 1.76
CA LEU A 90 -18.04 16.18 2.27
C LEU A 90 -17.89 14.84 1.56
N SER A 91 -19.00 14.16 1.26
CA SER A 91 -18.97 12.88 0.53
C SER A 91 -18.34 13.05 -0.86
N VAL A 92 -18.68 14.12 -1.57
CA VAL A 92 -18.06 14.43 -2.87
C VAL A 92 -16.60 14.85 -2.71
N ALA A 93 -16.29 15.69 -1.73
CA ALA A 93 -14.94 16.19 -1.50
C ALA A 93 -13.96 15.05 -1.16
N VAL A 94 -14.37 14.11 -0.30
CA VAL A 94 -13.59 12.92 0.05
C VAL A 94 -13.41 12.01 -1.15
N TYR A 95 -14.49 11.72 -1.87
CA TYR A 95 -14.41 10.88 -3.07
C TYR A 95 -13.42 11.45 -4.09
N ASN A 96 -13.51 12.75 -4.36
CA ASN A 96 -12.58 13.44 -5.26
C ASN A 96 -11.15 13.50 -4.70
N HIS A 97 -10.99 13.58 -3.38
CA HIS A 97 -9.67 13.60 -2.75
C HIS A 97 -8.87 12.33 -3.09
N TYR A 98 -9.47 11.16 -2.93
CA TYR A 98 -8.79 9.90 -3.25
C TYR A 98 -8.68 9.64 -4.74
N LYS A 99 -9.71 9.97 -5.55
CA LYS A 99 -9.57 9.91 -7.01
C LYS A 99 -8.38 10.71 -7.50
N ARG A 100 -8.13 11.86 -6.90
CA ARG A 100 -6.96 12.68 -7.20
C ARG A 100 -5.66 12.00 -6.75
N LEU A 101 -5.63 11.30 -5.61
CA LEU A 101 -4.45 10.54 -5.18
C LEU A 101 -4.14 9.40 -6.16
N GLU A 102 -5.17 8.66 -6.59
CA GLU A 102 -5.05 7.60 -7.60
C GLU A 102 -4.57 8.15 -8.95
N ALA A 103 -5.13 9.27 -9.39
CA ALA A 103 -4.72 9.93 -10.64
C ALA A 103 -3.26 10.40 -10.57
N ASN A 104 -2.85 11.03 -9.47
CA ASN A 104 -1.47 11.49 -9.30
C ASN A 104 -0.47 10.34 -9.20
N ALA A 105 -0.86 9.19 -8.63
CA ALA A 105 0.00 8.01 -8.57
C ALA A 105 0.25 7.37 -9.95
N ASN A 106 -0.72 7.50 -10.86
CA ASN A 106 -0.69 6.92 -12.20
C ASN A 106 -0.43 7.95 -13.32
N ALA A 107 -0.12 9.20 -12.95
CA ALA A 107 0.02 10.30 -13.91
C ALA A 107 1.25 10.10 -14.81
N ALA A 108 1.04 10.14 -16.12
CA ALA A 108 2.11 10.21 -17.11
C ALA A 108 2.62 11.66 -17.26
N GLU A 109 3.83 11.84 -17.80
CA GLU A 109 4.35 13.18 -18.12
C GLU A 109 3.39 13.91 -19.08
N GLY A 110 2.84 15.05 -18.62
CA GLY A 110 1.91 15.88 -19.39
C GLY A 110 0.43 15.75 -19.00
N ASP A 111 0.09 14.91 -18.01
CA ASP A 111 -1.28 14.81 -17.51
C ASP A 111 -1.70 16.06 -16.69
N VAL A 112 -3.00 16.31 -16.61
CA VAL A 112 -3.54 17.53 -15.98
C VAL A 112 -3.43 17.45 -14.45
N GLU A 113 -2.72 18.41 -13.84
CA GLU A 113 -2.62 18.49 -12.38
C GLU A 113 -3.96 18.88 -11.74
N VAL A 114 -4.53 17.98 -10.94
CA VAL A 114 -5.80 18.22 -10.25
C VAL A 114 -5.56 18.94 -8.93
N GLN A 115 -6.12 20.14 -8.78
CA GLN A 115 -5.97 20.94 -7.55
C GLN A 115 -6.71 20.36 -6.34
N LYS A 116 -6.19 20.67 -5.13
CA LYS A 116 -6.86 20.31 -3.86
C LYS A 116 -8.09 21.17 -3.61
N SER A 117 -9.22 20.56 -3.31
CA SER A 117 -10.38 21.25 -2.76
C SER A 117 -10.43 21.08 -1.24
N ASN A 118 -10.22 22.16 -0.50
CA ASN A 118 -10.43 22.18 0.96
C ASN A 118 -11.89 22.51 1.29
N VAL A 119 -12.36 22.08 2.46
CA VAL A 119 -13.74 22.31 2.93
C VAL A 119 -13.71 23.21 4.17
N LEU A 120 -14.56 24.23 4.19
CA LEU A 120 -14.83 25.06 5.38
C LEU A 120 -16.22 24.72 5.92
N LEU A 121 -16.29 24.24 7.16
CA LEU A 121 -17.56 23.91 7.82
C LEU A 121 -17.99 25.05 8.73
N ILE A 122 -19.11 25.70 8.40
CA ILE A 122 -19.69 26.80 9.18
C ILE A 122 -20.99 26.33 9.83
N GLY A 123 -21.14 26.59 11.13
CA GLY A 123 -22.40 26.34 11.83
C GLY A 123 -22.30 26.60 13.33
N PRO A 124 -23.44 26.72 14.04
CA PRO A 124 -23.51 26.94 15.48
C PRO A 124 -22.74 25.90 16.30
N THR A 125 -22.47 26.19 17.57
CA THR A 125 -21.90 25.22 18.50
C THR A 125 -22.83 24.01 18.66
N GLY A 126 -22.27 22.81 18.85
CA GLY A 126 -23.05 21.60 19.09
C GLY A 126 -23.76 20.97 17.87
N THR A 127 -23.60 21.49 16.65
CA THR A 127 -24.30 20.95 15.46
C THR A 127 -23.63 19.74 14.79
N GLY A 128 -22.62 19.14 15.43
CA GLY A 128 -21.97 17.93 14.93
C GLY A 128 -20.81 18.13 13.95
N LYS A 129 -20.28 19.35 13.78
CA LYS A 129 -19.12 19.63 12.89
C LYS A 129 -17.93 18.69 13.16
N THR A 130 -17.51 18.57 14.41
CA THR A 130 -16.40 17.69 14.82
C THR A 130 -16.76 16.22 14.67
N LEU A 131 -18.00 15.85 14.99
CA LEU A 131 -18.49 14.47 14.88
C LEU A 131 -18.49 13.98 13.43
N ILE A 132 -18.84 14.84 12.47
CA ILE A 132 -18.78 14.53 11.04
C ILE A 132 -17.35 14.15 10.65
N ALA A 133 -16.36 14.98 11.01
CA ALA A 133 -14.97 14.74 10.66
C ALA A 133 -14.42 13.44 11.29
N GLN A 134 -14.72 13.22 12.57
CA GLN A 134 -14.34 11.98 13.28
C GLN A 134 -15.01 10.73 12.70
N THR A 135 -16.26 10.85 12.24
CA THR A 135 -16.99 9.72 11.63
C THR A 135 -16.42 9.37 10.27
N LEU A 136 -16.08 10.37 9.44
CA LEU A 136 -15.41 10.15 8.16
C LEU A 136 -14.06 9.48 8.33
N ALA A 137 -13.24 9.94 9.28
CA ALA A 137 -11.94 9.35 9.55
C ALA A 137 -12.03 7.87 9.94
N ARG A 138 -12.98 7.53 10.84
CA ARG A 138 -13.21 6.14 11.25
C ARG A 138 -13.76 5.27 10.13
N PHE A 139 -14.65 5.81 9.30
CA PHE A 139 -15.23 5.07 8.18
C PHE A 139 -14.20 4.74 7.09
N LEU A 140 -13.28 5.67 6.82
CA LEU A 140 -12.27 5.54 5.77
C LEU A 140 -10.97 4.90 6.26
N ASP A 141 -10.88 4.57 7.54
CA ASP A 141 -9.69 4.03 8.20
C ASP A 141 -8.39 4.80 7.87
N VAL A 142 -8.45 6.14 7.98
CA VAL A 142 -7.30 7.01 7.67
C VAL A 142 -6.78 7.81 8.86
N PRO A 143 -5.48 8.14 8.86
CA PRO A 143 -4.90 9.04 9.86
C PRO A 143 -5.66 10.36 9.94
N PHE A 144 -6.06 10.75 11.16
CA PHE A 144 -6.85 11.95 11.39
C PHE A 144 -6.29 12.76 12.56
N VAL A 145 -6.16 14.06 12.34
CA VAL A 145 -5.61 15.01 13.31
C VAL A 145 -6.65 16.09 13.58
N ILE A 146 -6.85 16.39 14.86
CA ILE A 146 -7.65 17.53 15.32
C ILE A 146 -6.67 18.56 15.87
N ALA A 147 -6.75 19.79 15.36
CA ALA A 147 -5.97 20.92 15.84
C ALA A 147 -6.92 22.08 16.15
N ASP A 148 -6.55 22.90 17.15
CA ASP A 148 -7.27 24.10 17.51
C ASP A 148 -6.43 25.33 17.13
N ALA A 149 -6.94 26.12 16.18
CA ALA A 149 -6.27 27.34 15.72
C ALA A 149 -6.04 28.37 16.82
N THR A 150 -6.84 28.38 17.90
CA THR A 150 -6.65 29.31 19.02
C THR A 150 -5.37 29.06 19.82
N THR A 151 -4.78 27.87 19.66
CA THR A 151 -3.52 27.49 20.33
C THR A 151 -2.27 27.79 19.50
N LEU A 152 -2.45 28.20 18.24
CA LEU A 152 -1.38 28.53 17.31
C LEU A 152 -1.20 30.05 17.27
N THR A 153 -0.38 30.56 18.20
CA THR A 153 0.06 31.95 18.26
C THR A 153 1.58 32.02 18.30
#